data_AF-N4WVA2-F1
#
_entry.id   AF-N4WVA2-F1
#
_cell.length_a   1.000
_cell.length_b   1.000
_cell.length_c   1.000
_cell.angle_alpha   90.00
_cell.angle_beta   90.00
_cell.angle_gamma   90.00
#
_symmetry.space_group_name_H-M   'P 1'
#
loop_
_entity.id
_entity.type
_entity.pdbx_description
1 polymer ?
#
loop_
_entity_poly.entity_id
_entity_poly.type
_entity_poly.pdbx_seq_one_letter_code
_entity_poly.pdbx_strand_id
1 'polypeptide(L)' 'MTEEKYCEKCNQKMIASQVDEGGLKGLLIKNPKGAQLFQNKKHTRLNPYVCPNCGLTEWYANEPDRLL' A
#
# COMPACT_ATOMS: atom_id res chain seq x y z
N MET A 1 -10.07 2.46 -12.30
CA MET A 1 -10.28 3.78 -11.69
C MET A 1 -9.53 3.79 -10.38
N THR A 2 -8.51 4.62 -10.24
CA THR A 2 -7.84 4.86 -8.95
C THR A 2 -8.80 5.67 -8.08
N GLU A 3 -9.29 5.08 -6.99
CA GLU A 3 -10.09 5.80 -6.01
C GLU A 3 -9.31 7.01 -5.48
N GLU A 4 -9.97 8.16 -5.38
CA GLU A 4 -9.37 9.35 -4.81
C GLU A 4 -9.17 9.14 -3.29
N LYS A 5 -7.98 9.45 -2.79
CA LYS A 5 -7.65 9.34 -1.36
C LYS A 5 -7.35 10.70 -0.75
N TYR A 6 -7.75 10.87 0.50
CA TYR A 6 -7.60 12.11 1.26
C TYR A 6 -6.85 11.82 2.57
N CYS A 7 -5.92 12.70 2.92
CA CYS A 7 -5.13 12.57 4.12
C CYS A 7 -5.98 12.78 5.38
N GLU A 8 -5.99 11.81 6.30
CA GLU A 8 -6.75 11.90 7.55
C GLU A 8 -6.36 13.08 8.45
N LYS A 9 -5.12 13.61 8.33
CA LYS A 9 -4.62 14.70 9.16
C LYS A 9 -4.92 16.09 8.61
N CYS A 10 -4.98 16.23 7.28
CA CYS A 10 -5.05 17.52 6.62
C CYS A 10 -6.23 17.67 5.67
N ASN A 11 -6.99 16.59 5.44
CA ASN A 11 -8.06 16.48 4.47
C ASN A 11 -7.67 16.89 3.04
N GLN A 12 -6.38 16.84 2.72
CA GLN A 12 -5.83 17.15 1.40
C GLN A 12 -5.84 15.91 0.52
N LYS A 13 -6.10 16.09 -0.77
CA LYS A 13 -6.02 15.00 -1.77
C LYS A 13 -4.59 14.45 -1.80
N MET A 14 -4.46 13.15 -1.62
CA MET A 14 -3.19 12.46 -1.64
C MET A 14 -2.75 12.16 -3.06
N ILE A 15 -1.45 12.13 -3.27
CA ILE A 15 -0.83 11.86 -4.57
C ILE A 15 -0.38 10.41 -4.58
N ALA A 16 -0.82 9.65 -5.58
CA ALA A 16 -0.31 8.32 -5.84
C ALA A 16 1.16 8.42 -6.27
N SER A 17 2.03 7.68 -5.59
CA SER A 17 3.43 7.53 -5.98
C SER A 17 3.71 6.06 -6.30
N GLN A 18 4.62 5.83 -7.24
CA GLN A 18 5.03 4.49 -7.64
C GLN A 18 6.42 4.20 -7.11
N VAL A 19 6.60 3.00 -6.59
CA VAL A 19 7.94 2.47 -6.30
C VAL A 19 8.33 1.59 -7.49
N ASP A 20 9.39 1.97 -8.21
CA ASP A 20 9.83 1.30 -9.44
C ASP A 20 10.71 0.05 -9.18
N GLU A 21 11.20 -0.56 -10.27
CA GLU A 21 12.02 -1.76 -10.22
C GLU A 21 13.38 -1.48 -9.56
N GLY A 22 13.49 -1.90 -8.30
CA GLY A 22 14.60 -1.60 -7.39
C GLY A 22 14.13 -1.24 -5.97
N GLY A 23 12.83 -0.97 -5.83
CA GLY A 23 12.16 -0.52 -4.62
C GLY A 23 12.09 -1.46 -3.41
N LEU A 24 11.19 -1.08 -2.48
CA LEU A 24 10.99 -1.73 -1.18
C LEU A 24 10.62 -3.22 -1.33
N LYS A 25 11.58 -4.10 -1.07
CA LYS A 25 11.33 -5.54 -0.87
C LYS A 25 11.32 -5.82 0.63
N GLY A 26 10.15 -6.16 1.16
CA GLY A 26 9.98 -6.49 2.56
C GLY A 26 8.77 -7.40 2.77
N LEU A 27 8.86 -8.29 3.76
CA LEU A 27 7.75 -9.12 4.19
C LEU A 27 7.05 -8.42 5.35
N LEU A 28 5.88 -7.83 5.11
CA LEU A 28 5.06 -7.21 6.15
C LEU A 28 4.15 -8.25 6.78
N ILE A 29 4.57 -8.84 7.90
CA ILE A 29 3.73 -9.79 8.67
C ILE A 29 3.02 -9.02 9.78
N LYS A 30 1.74 -8.72 9.58
CA LYS A 30 0.86 -8.32 10.69
C LYS A 30 0.27 -9.61 11.26
N ASN A 31 0.62 -9.95 12.50
CA ASN A 31 0.04 -11.05 13.30
C ASN A 31 0.51 -12.49 12.88
N PRO A 32 0.61 -13.45 13.84
CA PRO A 32 0.84 -14.88 13.53
C PRO A 32 -0.14 -15.51 12.52
N LYS A 33 -1.35 -14.94 12.35
CA LYS A 33 -2.30 -15.29 11.27
C LYS A 33 -1.91 -14.74 9.89
N GLY A 34 -0.97 -13.80 9.81
CA GLY A 34 -0.44 -13.28 8.55
C GLY A 34 0.18 -14.37 7.67
N ALA A 35 0.68 -15.45 8.28
CA ALA A 35 1.12 -16.65 7.55
C ALA A 35 -0.03 -17.33 6.77
N GLN A 36 -1.30 -17.17 7.17
CA GLN A 36 -2.47 -17.66 6.43
C GLN A 36 -2.86 -16.72 5.27
N LEU A 37 -2.80 -15.41 5.48
CA LEU A 37 -3.14 -14.39 4.46
C LEU A 37 -2.12 -14.32 3.31
N PHE A 38 -0.91 -14.84 3.50
CA PHE A 38 0.15 -14.88 2.48
C PHE A 38 0.56 -16.31 2.10
N GLN A 39 -0.30 -17.32 2.31
CA GLN A 39 -0.02 -18.69 1.82
C GLN A 39 0.07 -18.73 0.30
N ASN A 40 -0.68 -17.85 -0.37
CA ASN A 40 -0.50 -17.57 -1.78
C ASN A 40 0.76 -16.71 -1.95
N LYS A 41 1.86 -17.31 -2.43
CA LYS A 41 3.12 -16.62 -2.75
C LYS A 41 3.01 -15.61 -3.91
N LYS A 42 1.80 -15.15 -4.24
CA LYS A 42 1.58 -14.14 -5.26
C LYS A 42 2.09 -12.81 -4.72
N HIS A 43 3.09 -12.28 -5.39
CA HIS A 43 3.59 -10.95 -5.10
C HIS A 43 2.57 -9.93 -5.60
N THR A 44 2.20 -8.98 -4.75
CA THR A 44 1.53 -7.76 -5.18
C THR A 44 2.49 -6.58 -5.10
N ARG A 45 2.26 -5.58 -5.94
CA ARG A 45 2.93 -4.27 -5.80
C ARG A 45 2.22 -3.50 -4.69
N LEU A 46 2.99 -3.00 -3.73
CA LEU A 46 2.52 -2.02 -2.75
C LEU A 46 2.88 -0.63 -3.26
N ASN A 47 1.89 0.24 -3.41
CA ASN A 47 2.11 1.61 -3.85
C ASN A 47 1.70 2.61 -2.76
N PRO A 48 2.56 3.60 -2.45
CA PRO A 48 2.24 4.63 -1.49
C PRO A 48 1.34 5.71 -2.08
N TYR A 49 0.46 6.25 -1.24
CA TYR A 49 -0.18 7.54 -1.41
C TYR A 49 0.43 8.50 -0.41
N VAL A 50 0.87 9.67 -0.88
CA VAL A 50 1.59 10.65 -0.06
C VAL A 50 0.77 11.93 0.04
N CYS A 51 0.57 12.43 1.26
CA CYS A 51 0.02 13.76 1.48
C CYS A 51 1.08 14.83 1.15
N PRO A 52 0.85 15.71 0.16
CA PRO A 52 1.82 16.74 -0.20
C PRO A 52 2.01 17.81 0.88
N ASN A 53 1.05 17.96 1.79
CA ASN A 53 1.10 18.98 2.84
C ASN A 53 1.89 18.53 4.08
N CYS A 54 1.69 17.29 4.54
CA CYS A 54 2.23 16.83 5.83
C CYS A 54 3.11 15.57 5.73
N GLY A 55 3.28 14.99 4.54
CA GLY A 55 4.12 13.82 4.32
C GLY A 55 3.55 12.49 4.85
N LEU A 56 2.33 12.49 5.42
CA LEU A 56 1.65 11.24 5.78
C LEU A 56 1.61 10.32 4.56
N THR A 57 2.08 9.10 4.74
CA THR A 57 2.20 8.10 3.67
C THR A 57 1.41 6.86 4.05
N GLU A 58 0.49 6.47 3.17
CA GLU A 58 -0.32 5.27 3.31
C GLU A 58 0.03 4.28 2.20
N TRP A 59 0.18 3.01 2.53
CA TRP A 59 0.60 1.97 1.57
C TRP A 59 -0.54 1.02 1.27
N TYR A 60 -0.80 0.79 0.00
CA TYR A 60 -1.90 -0.04 -0.47
C TYR A 60 -1.41 -1.15 -1.38
N ALA A 61 -1.95 -2.35 -1.19
CA ALA A 61 -1.78 -3.47 -2.11
C ALA A 61 -2.55 -3.20 -3.39
N ASN A 62 -1.93 -3.44 -4.54
CA ASN A 62 -2.67 -3.54 -5.79
C ASN A 62 -3.48 -4.84 -5.78
N GLU A 63 -4.77 -4.73 -6.12
CA GLU A 63 -5.68 -5.88 -6.26
C GLU A 63 -5.63 -6.84 -5.06
N PRO A 64 -5.91 -6.34 -3.83
CA PRO A 64 -5.76 -7.13 -2.60
C PRO A 64 -6.61 -8.41 -2.61
N ASP A 65 -7.74 -8.42 -3.32
CA ASP A 65 -8.63 -9.59 -3.45
C ASP A 65 -7.96 -10.79 -4.13
N ARG A 66 -6.89 -10.59 -4.91
CA ARG A 66 -6.13 -11.68 -5.55
C ARG A 66 -5.17 -12.40 -4.60
N LEU A 67 -5.03 -11.90 -3.38
CA LEU A 67 -4.16 -12.46 -2.34
C LEU A 67 -4.91 -13.36 -1.34
N LEU A 68 -6.24 -13.29 -1.33
CA LEU A 68 -7.13 -14.18 -0.57
C LEU A 68 -7.22 -15.56 -1.24
#